data_AF-A0A520ZXA5-F1
#
_entry.id   AF-A0A520ZXA5-F1
#
_cell.length_a   1.000
_cell.length_b   1.000
_cell.length_c   1.000
_cell.angle_alpha   90.00
_cell.angle_beta   90.00
_cell.angle_gamma   90.00
#
_symmetry.space_group_name_H-M   'P 1'
#
loop_
_entity.id
_entity.type
_entity.pdbx_description
1 polymer ?
#
loop_
_entity_poly.entity_id
_entity_poly.type
_entity_poly.pdbx_seq_one_letter_code
_entity_poly.pdbx_strand_id
1 'polypeptide(L)'
;MDENQTECSRCGSCCANGGPALHIQDKELIEGGAIPISHLITIRKGELVHNPVTNSLQAAKNELIKINGVGKEWSCFYFDPDQKGCIIYDRRPLACQALECWDTEAVEQIIEKDLLSRADLIKEDDPLYQAVAEHELNFPCPDLESIIKLGCPANSRELEDAANREVVFRTELV
;
A
#
# COMPACT_ATOMS: atom_id res chain seq x y z
N MET A 1 -7.31 -0.85 26.74
CA MET A 1 -5.93 -0.40 26.44
C MET A 1 -5.34 0.05 27.75
N ASP A 2 -4.09 -0.34 28.00
CA ASP A 2 -3.38 -0.03 29.24
C ASP A 2 -2.80 1.38 29.15
N GLU A 3 -2.98 2.23 30.18
CA GLU A 3 -2.57 3.65 30.17
C GLU A 3 -1.04 3.84 30.12
N ASN A 4 -0.26 2.76 30.25
CA ASN A 4 1.21 2.78 30.27
C ASN A 4 1.88 2.09 29.07
N GLN A 5 1.14 1.80 27.99
CA GLN A 5 1.76 1.16 26.83
C GLN A 5 2.78 2.12 26.17
N THR A 6 4.03 1.68 26.09
CA THR A 6 5.15 2.45 25.51
C THR A 6 5.86 1.70 24.39
N GLU A 7 5.41 0.47 24.09
CA GLU A 7 5.93 -0.37 23.02
C GLU A 7 4.81 -1.19 22.36
N CYS A 8 5.02 -1.59 21.12
CA CYS A 8 4.05 -2.40 20.39
C CYS A 8 3.91 -3.78 21.04
N SER A 9 2.68 -4.09 21.50
CA SER A 9 2.34 -5.37 22.14
C SER A 9 2.16 -6.55 21.18
N ARG A 10 2.47 -6.35 19.89
CA ARG A 10 2.27 -7.35 18.82
C ARG A 10 0.87 -7.95 18.88
N CYS A 11 -0.14 -7.07 18.91
CA CYS A 11 -1.54 -7.47 18.96
C CYS A 11 -2.12 -7.85 17.59
N GLY A 12 -1.44 -7.49 16.50
CA GLY A 12 -1.84 -7.79 15.13
C GLY A 12 -2.93 -6.89 14.55
N SER A 13 -3.53 -5.98 15.32
CA SER A 13 -4.68 -5.17 14.84
C SER A 13 -4.35 -4.33 13.60
N CYS A 14 -3.20 -3.66 13.60
CA CYS A 14 -2.75 -2.89 12.44
C CYS A 14 -2.37 -3.76 11.25
N CYS A 15 -1.76 -4.93 11.52
CA CYS A 15 -1.36 -5.87 10.48
C CYS A 15 -2.57 -6.50 9.78
N ALA A 16 -3.67 -6.70 10.52
CA ALA A 16 -4.94 -7.17 9.97
C ALA A 16 -5.64 -6.13 9.07
N ASN A 17 -5.37 -4.84 9.27
CA ASN A 17 -5.89 -3.76 8.44
C ASN A 17 -5.07 -3.54 7.14
N GLY A 18 -3.94 -4.22 7.00
CA GLY A 18 -3.15 -4.29 5.78
C GLY A 18 -1.73 -3.80 5.89
N GLY A 19 -0.98 -4.03 4.80
CA GLY A 19 0.41 -3.60 4.70
C GLY A 19 0.54 -2.07 4.68
N PRO A 20 1.60 -1.51 5.29
CA PRO A 20 1.90 -0.09 5.23
C PRO A 20 2.26 0.33 3.79
N ALA A 21 1.96 1.59 3.45
CA ALA A 21 2.66 2.25 2.36
C ALA A 21 4.13 2.43 2.75
N LEU A 22 5.02 2.28 1.76
CA LEU A 22 6.45 2.41 1.93
C LEU A 22 6.90 3.84 1.62
N HIS A 23 7.84 4.33 2.41
CA HIS A 23 8.44 5.64 2.27
C HIS A 23 9.81 5.54 1.60
N ILE A 24 10.36 6.66 1.12
CA ILE A 24 11.71 6.71 0.53
C ILE A 24 12.75 6.07 1.48
N GLN A 25 12.59 6.26 2.78
CA GLN A 25 13.41 5.69 3.84
C GLN A 25 13.39 4.16 3.87
N ASP A 26 12.33 3.53 3.36
CA ASP A 26 12.18 2.08 3.30
C ASP A 26 12.87 1.46 2.07
N LYS A 27 13.44 2.28 1.17
CA LYS A 27 14.10 1.79 -0.05
C LYS A 27 15.19 0.76 0.24
N GLU A 28 15.97 0.94 1.29
CA GLU A 28 17.03 0.00 1.69
C GLU A 28 16.47 -1.37 2.11
N LEU A 29 15.23 -1.45 2.63
CA LEU A 29 14.60 -2.74 2.95
C LEU A 29 14.35 -3.57 1.69
N ILE A 30 14.13 -2.91 0.55
CA ILE A 30 13.90 -3.55 -0.74
C ILE A 30 15.24 -3.89 -1.41
N GLU A 31 16.13 -2.91 -1.55
CA GLU A 31 17.44 -3.10 -2.19
C GLU A 31 18.32 -4.09 -1.41
N GLY A 32 18.20 -4.11 -0.08
CA GLY A 32 18.85 -5.08 0.80
C GLY A 32 18.16 -6.45 0.87
N GLY A 33 17.04 -6.64 0.16
CA GLY A 33 16.32 -7.92 0.06
C GLY A 33 15.53 -8.35 1.30
N ALA A 34 15.36 -7.48 2.30
CA ALA A 34 14.50 -7.77 3.46
C ALA A 34 13.02 -7.81 3.06
N ILE A 35 12.63 -7.00 2.09
CA ILE A 35 11.29 -6.97 1.49
C ILE A 35 11.43 -7.21 -0.02
N PRO A 36 11.25 -8.45 -0.49
CA PRO A 36 11.25 -8.76 -1.92
C PRO A 36 10.19 -7.98 -2.69
N ILE A 37 10.50 -7.62 -3.95
CA ILE A 37 9.56 -6.94 -4.86
C ILE A 37 8.26 -7.75 -5.03
N SER A 38 8.34 -9.09 -5.01
CA SER A 38 7.18 -9.99 -5.09
C SER A 38 6.20 -9.87 -3.91
N HIS A 39 6.55 -9.18 -2.82
CA HIS A 39 5.67 -8.92 -1.67
C HIS A 39 5.10 -7.50 -1.69
N LEU A 40 5.35 -6.75 -2.76
CA LEU A 40 4.92 -5.36 -2.91
C LEU A 40 3.77 -5.27 -3.91
N ILE A 41 3.03 -4.17 -3.81
CA ILE A 41 2.05 -3.76 -4.80
C ILE A 41 2.17 -2.26 -5.04
N THR A 42 2.01 -1.86 -6.31
CA THR A 42 1.94 -0.46 -6.69
C THR A 42 0.49 0.00 -6.74
N ILE A 43 0.19 1.04 -6.00
CA ILE A 43 -1.05 1.81 -6.13
C ILE A 43 -0.75 3.01 -7.03
N ARG A 44 -1.43 3.06 -8.18
CA ARG A 44 -1.20 4.06 -9.21
C ARG A 44 -1.87 5.38 -8.82
N LYS A 45 -1.37 6.49 -9.37
CA LYS A 45 -2.03 7.79 -9.25
C LYS A 45 -3.48 7.69 -9.77
N GLY A 46 -4.42 8.20 -8.99
CA GLY A 46 -5.86 8.16 -9.29
C GLY A 46 -6.59 6.94 -8.71
N GLU A 47 -5.88 5.88 -8.33
CA GLU A 47 -6.52 4.71 -7.71
C GLU A 47 -7.09 5.04 -6.34
N LEU A 48 -8.15 4.33 -5.96
CA LEU A 48 -8.80 4.58 -4.68
C LEU A 48 -8.01 3.99 -3.53
N VAL A 49 -7.78 4.83 -2.53
CA VAL A 49 -7.11 4.47 -1.28
C VAL A 49 -7.95 4.92 -0.10
N HIS A 50 -7.89 4.15 0.99
CA HIS A 50 -8.39 4.59 2.27
C HIS A 50 -7.33 5.48 2.93
N ASN A 51 -7.71 6.71 3.28
CA ASN A 51 -6.87 7.58 4.10
C ASN A 51 -7.26 7.40 5.57
N PRO A 52 -6.34 6.93 6.43
CA PRO A 52 -6.68 6.65 7.82
C PRO A 52 -6.80 7.91 8.69
N VAL A 53 -6.30 9.07 8.26
CA VAL A 53 -6.47 10.36 8.96
C VAL A 53 -7.88 10.91 8.74
N THR A 54 -8.33 10.95 7.48
CA THR A 54 -9.68 11.45 7.14
C THR A 54 -10.76 10.38 7.26
N ASN A 55 -10.34 9.12 7.42
CA ASN A 55 -11.19 7.93 7.42
C ASN A 55 -12.14 7.87 6.21
N SER A 56 -11.61 8.16 5.02
CA SER A 56 -12.39 8.22 3.78
C SER A 56 -11.65 7.57 2.61
N LEU A 57 -12.42 7.07 1.64
CA LEU A 57 -11.89 6.72 0.33
C LEU A 57 -11.64 7.99 -0.48
N GLN A 58 -10.48 8.07 -1.12
CA GLN A 58 -10.10 9.16 -2.02
C GLN A 58 -9.15 8.62 -3.11
N ALA A 59 -8.96 9.38 -4.18
CA ALA A 59 -7.96 9.05 -5.18
C ALA A 59 -6.54 9.31 -4.65
N ALA A 60 -5.62 8.39 -4.92
CA ALA A 60 -4.20 8.56 -4.65
C ALA A 60 -3.65 9.74 -5.47
N LYS A 61 -3.13 10.76 -4.78
CA LYS A 61 -2.60 11.98 -5.42
C LYS A 61 -1.35 11.70 -6.25
N ASN A 62 -0.54 10.75 -5.77
CA ASN A 62 0.69 10.26 -6.38
C ASN A 62 0.67 8.74 -6.38
N GLU A 63 1.51 8.13 -7.22
CA GLU A 63 1.80 6.71 -7.11
C GLU A 63 2.47 6.41 -5.77
N LEU A 64 2.16 5.23 -5.21
CA LEU A 64 2.82 4.72 -4.01
C LEU A 64 3.01 3.21 -4.08
N ILE A 65 4.04 2.72 -3.42
CA ILE A 65 4.30 1.31 -3.22
C ILE A 65 3.91 0.96 -1.79
N LYS A 66 3.26 -0.20 -1.60
CA LYS A 66 2.93 -0.71 -0.28
C LYS A 66 3.20 -2.20 -0.19
N ILE A 67 3.31 -2.72 1.04
CA ILE A 67 3.32 -4.17 1.25
C ILE A 67 1.96 -4.73 0.84
N ASN A 68 1.98 -5.81 0.05
CA ASN A 68 0.79 -6.46 -0.48
C ASN A 68 0.00 -7.19 0.63
N GLY A 69 -1.25 -7.53 0.33
CA GLY A 69 -2.08 -8.39 1.17
C GLY A 69 -1.80 -9.88 0.93
N VAL A 70 -2.56 -10.74 1.62
CA VAL A 70 -2.56 -12.19 1.37
C VAL A 70 -3.83 -12.59 0.63
N GLY A 71 -3.69 -13.06 -0.61
CA GLY A 71 -4.83 -13.52 -1.41
C GLY A 71 -5.87 -12.42 -1.63
N LYS A 72 -7.10 -12.65 -1.13
CA LYS A 72 -8.21 -11.67 -1.17
C LYS A 72 -8.46 -10.99 0.18
N GLU A 73 -7.58 -11.22 1.14
CA GLU A 73 -7.71 -10.65 2.48
C GLU A 73 -6.97 -9.31 2.57
N TRP A 74 -7.52 -8.42 3.39
CA TRP A 74 -6.93 -7.11 3.66
C TRP A 74 -5.71 -7.17 4.57
N SER A 75 -5.32 -8.33 5.09
CA SER A 75 -4.19 -8.46 6.01
C SER A 75 -2.84 -8.34 5.33
N CYS A 76 -1.89 -7.66 5.98
CA CYS A 76 -0.50 -7.53 5.55
C CYS A 76 0.14 -8.90 5.25
N PHE A 77 0.92 -8.98 4.17
CA PHE A 77 1.67 -10.20 3.79
C PHE A 77 2.52 -10.79 4.93
N TYR A 78 3.09 -9.93 5.77
CA TYR A 78 3.97 -10.34 6.88
C TYR A 78 3.24 -10.58 8.20
N PHE A 79 1.90 -10.58 8.20
CA PHE A 79 1.12 -10.89 9.38
C PHE A 79 1.06 -12.40 9.62
N ASP A 80 1.48 -12.82 10.81
CA ASP A 80 1.24 -14.16 11.33
C ASP A 80 0.03 -14.12 12.29
N PRO A 81 -1.14 -14.64 11.88
CA PRO A 81 -2.34 -14.62 12.71
C PRO A 81 -2.25 -15.54 13.93
N ASP A 82 -1.47 -16.63 13.85
CA ASP A 82 -1.32 -17.61 14.94
C ASP A 82 -0.47 -17.01 16.07
N GLN A 83 0.61 -16.33 15.71
CA GLN A 83 1.49 -15.63 16.65
C GLN A 83 1.04 -14.20 16.95
N LYS A 84 -0.03 -13.72 16.28
CA LYS A 84 -0.52 -12.34 16.31
C LYS A 84 0.56 -11.30 16.00
N GLY A 85 1.59 -11.69 15.24
CA GLY A 85 2.84 -10.95 15.13
C GLY A 85 3.21 -10.59 13.69
N CYS A 86 4.16 -9.68 13.54
CA CYS A 86 4.81 -9.42 12.26
C CYS A 86 6.04 -10.32 12.15
N ILE A 87 6.17 -11.10 11.08
CA ILE A 87 7.31 -12.01 10.90
C ILE A 87 8.62 -11.28 10.55
N ILE A 88 8.54 -10.00 10.20
CA ILE A 88 9.69 -9.10 9.97
C ILE A 88 9.77 -7.99 11.02
N TYR A 89 9.35 -8.25 12.27
CA TYR A 89 9.21 -7.21 13.30
C TYR A 89 10.44 -6.29 13.48
N ASP A 90 11.65 -6.86 13.40
CA ASP A 90 12.91 -6.11 13.57
C ASP A 90 13.33 -5.33 12.31
N ARG A 91 12.65 -5.55 11.19
CA ARG A 91 12.88 -4.90 9.88
C ARG A 91 11.60 -4.27 9.33
N ARG A 92 10.73 -3.80 10.23
CA ARG A 92 9.47 -3.18 9.86
C ARG A 92 9.70 -1.86 9.09
N PRO A 93 8.85 -1.52 8.11
CA PRO A 93 8.88 -0.22 7.44
C PRO A 93 8.63 0.96 8.39
N LEU A 94 8.99 2.17 7.97
CA LEU A 94 8.86 3.41 8.71
C LEU A 94 7.47 3.59 9.32
N ALA A 95 6.41 3.43 8.53
CA ALA A 95 5.04 3.56 9.02
C ALA A 95 4.68 2.52 10.08
N CYS A 96 5.22 1.30 10.00
CA CYS A 96 5.02 0.28 11.03
C CYS A 96 5.84 0.54 12.31
N GLN A 97 6.97 1.23 12.21
CA GLN A 97 7.76 1.66 13.37
C GLN A 97 7.11 2.84 14.08
N ALA A 98 6.57 3.80 13.32
CA ALA A 98 5.90 4.99 13.85
C ALA A 98 4.49 4.71 14.40
N LEU A 99 3.90 3.56 14.05
CA LEU A 99 2.54 3.23 14.49
C LEU A 99 2.54 2.73 15.95
N GLU A 100 2.00 3.58 16.81
CA GLU A 100 1.67 3.26 18.19
C GLU A 100 0.15 3.14 18.32
N CYS A 101 -0.35 1.96 18.69
CA CYS A 101 -1.81 1.74 18.74
C CYS A 101 -2.53 2.62 19.78
N TRP A 102 -1.80 3.18 20.76
CA TRP A 102 -2.30 4.04 21.81
C TRP A 102 -2.19 5.53 21.48
N ASP A 103 -1.35 5.91 20.52
CA ASP A 103 -1.15 7.30 20.06
C ASP A 103 -0.68 7.33 18.59
N THR A 104 -1.57 7.69 17.67
CA THR A 104 -1.28 7.63 16.24
C THR A 104 -0.58 8.87 15.69
N GLU A 105 -0.27 9.88 16.51
CA GLU A 105 0.24 11.17 16.03
C GLU A 105 1.49 11.02 15.13
N ALA A 106 2.46 10.20 15.53
CA ALA A 106 3.71 10.03 14.80
C ALA A 106 3.51 9.42 13.40
N VAL A 107 2.65 8.39 13.27
CA VAL A 107 2.35 7.79 11.96
C VAL A 107 1.49 8.72 11.11
N GLU A 108 0.57 9.48 11.71
CA GLU A 108 -0.26 10.43 10.99
C GLU A 108 0.55 11.53 10.33
N GLN A 109 1.63 11.98 11.00
CA GLN A 109 2.52 13.01 10.47
C GLN A 109 3.26 12.58 9.19
N ILE A 110 3.39 11.29 8.89
CA ILE A 110 4.10 10.78 7.70
C ILE A 110 3.17 10.28 6.59
N ILE A 111 1.86 10.24 6.81
CA ILE A 111 0.89 9.81 5.79
C ILE A 111 0.95 10.74 4.57
N GLU A 112 0.94 10.15 3.37
CA GLU A 112 1.02 10.84 2.06
C GLU A 112 2.32 11.62 1.80
N LYS A 113 3.31 11.55 2.69
CA LYS A 113 4.61 12.22 2.53
C LYS A 113 5.68 11.24 2.12
N ASP A 114 6.63 11.69 1.31
CA ASP A 114 7.84 10.94 0.94
C ASP A 114 7.58 9.46 0.61
N LEU A 115 6.51 9.19 -0.14
CA LEU A 115 6.12 7.85 -0.52
C LEU A 115 7.03 7.31 -1.61
N LEU A 116 7.37 6.04 -1.50
CA LEU A 116 8.16 5.33 -2.49
C LEU A 116 7.29 5.04 -3.73
N SER A 117 7.81 5.34 -4.91
CA SER A 117 7.20 5.05 -6.21
C SER A 117 8.07 4.08 -7.02
N ARG A 118 7.56 3.60 -8.16
CA ARG A 118 8.36 2.78 -9.08
C ARG A 118 9.57 3.55 -9.62
N ALA A 119 9.47 4.86 -9.81
CA ALA A 119 10.58 5.69 -10.28
C ALA A 119 11.76 5.75 -9.28
N ASP A 120 11.51 5.47 -8.00
CA ASP A 120 12.56 5.41 -6.99
C ASP A 120 13.30 4.07 -6.99
N LEU A 121 12.67 3.01 -7.50
CA LEU A 121 13.21 1.65 -7.55
C LEU A 121 13.77 1.26 -8.93
N ILE A 122 13.21 1.83 -9.99
CA ILE A 122 13.55 1.54 -11.38
C ILE A 122 14.31 2.74 -11.92
N LYS A 123 15.53 2.51 -12.40
CA LYS A 123 16.34 3.58 -12.99
C LYS A 123 15.72 4.07 -14.30
N GLU A 124 15.86 5.35 -14.60
CA GLU A 124 15.30 5.95 -15.82
C GLU A 124 15.84 5.33 -17.12
N ASP A 125 17.06 4.78 -17.09
CA ASP A 125 17.69 4.09 -18.22
C ASP A 125 17.33 2.59 -18.31
N ASP A 126 16.58 2.07 -17.35
CA ASP A 126 16.11 0.68 -17.35
C ASP A 126 14.96 0.51 -18.36
N PRO A 127 15.00 -0.48 -19.28
CA PRO A 127 13.89 -0.78 -20.18
C PRO A 127 12.55 -1.01 -19.47
N LEU A 128 12.57 -1.47 -18.21
CA LEU A 128 11.37 -1.63 -17.40
C LEU A 128 10.66 -0.28 -17.13
N TYR A 129 11.42 0.81 -16.99
CA TYR A 129 10.83 2.14 -16.81
C TYR A 129 10.01 2.56 -18.03
N GLN A 130 10.50 2.26 -19.23
CA GLN A 130 9.77 2.51 -20.48
C GLN A 130 8.47 1.70 -20.54
N ALA A 131 8.53 0.41 -20.19
CA ALA A 131 7.34 -0.44 -20.15
C ALA A 131 6.29 0.08 -19.15
N VAL A 132 6.74 0.55 -17.97
CA VAL A 132 5.86 1.19 -16.98
C VAL A 132 5.21 2.44 -17.56
N ALA A 133 5.98 3.35 -18.17
CA ALA A 133 5.46 4.58 -18.75
C ALA A 133 4.46 4.31 -19.90
N GLU A 134 4.77 3.37 -20.78
CA GLU A 134 3.88 2.94 -21.87
C GLU A 134 2.59 2.34 -21.34
N HIS A 135 2.66 1.54 -20.27
CA HIS A 135 1.48 0.99 -19.61
C HIS A 135 0.58 2.11 -19.05
N GLU A 136 1.15 3.09 -18.34
CA GLU A 136 0.38 4.22 -17.81
C GLU A 136 -0.27 5.06 -18.93
N LEU A 137 0.40 5.23 -20.06
CA LEU A 137 -0.12 5.95 -21.22
C LEU A 137 -1.27 5.20 -21.91
N ASN A 138 -1.13 3.89 -22.09
CA ASN A 138 -2.10 3.06 -22.81
C ASN A 138 -3.31 2.67 -21.93
N PHE A 139 -3.13 2.58 -20.62
CA PHE A 139 -4.13 2.14 -19.66
C PHE A 139 -4.27 3.11 -18.48
N PRO A 140 -4.60 4.39 -18.71
CA PRO A 140 -4.67 5.37 -17.63
C PRO A 140 -5.75 5.02 -16.59
N CYS A 141 -5.48 5.31 -15.31
CA CYS A 141 -6.51 5.18 -14.27
C CYS A 141 -7.65 6.19 -14.56
N PRO A 142 -8.92 5.73 -14.65
CA PRO A 142 -10.05 6.63 -14.83
C PRO A 142 -10.28 7.48 -13.58
N ASP A 143 -11.12 8.52 -13.70
CA ASP A 143 -11.55 9.35 -12.56
C ASP A 143 -12.52 8.58 -11.65
N LEU A 144 -11.94 7.70 -10.83
CA LEU A 144 -12.67 6.82 -9.91
C LEU A 144 -13.45 7.61 -8.85
N GLU A 145 -12.97 8.78 -8.44
CA GLU A 145 -13.70 9.64 -7.51
C GLU A 145 -15.02 10.14 -8.09
N SER A 146 -14.99 10.67 -9.31
CA SER A 146 -16.21 11.09 -10.00
C SER A 146 -17.16 9.92 -10.23
N ILE A 147 -16.63 8.76 -10.60
CA ILE A 147 -17.42 7.53 -10.80
C ILE A 147 -18.14 7.12 -9.51
N ILE A 148 -17.48 7.13 -8.36
CA ILE A 148 -18.10 6.84 -7.06
C ILE A 148 -19.18 7.88 -6.73
N LYS A 149 -18.88 9.17 -6.91
CA LYS A 149 -19.82 10.27 -6.61
C LYS A 149 -21.09 10.20 -7.45
N LEU A 150 -20.99 9.71 -8.70
CA LEU A 150 -22.14 9.53 -9.60
C LEU A 150 -23.08 8.40 -9.15
N GLY A 151 -22.65 7.50 -8.27
CA GLY A 151 -23.52 6.58 -7.53
C GLY A 151 -24.39 5.69 -8.43
N CYS A 152 -23.82 5.05 -9.46
CA CYS A 152 -24.58 4.15 -10.33
C CYS A 152 -24.37 2.67 -9.93
N PRO A 153 -25.30 2.05 -9.16
CA PRO A 153 -25.17 0.65 -8.73
C PRO A 153 -25.23 -0.37 -9.87
N ALA A 154 -25.66 0.03 -11.07
CA ALA A 154 -25.72 -0.87 -12.22
C ALA A 154 -24.33 -1.34 -12.71
N ASN A 155 -23.28 -0.57 -12.42
CA ASN A 155 -21.92 -0.84 -12.91
C ASN A 155 -20.91 -1.13 -11.79
N SER A 156 -21.35 -1.22 -10.52
CA SER A 156 -20.43 -1.36 -9.37
C SER A 156 -19.57 -2.62 -9.46
N ARG A 157 -20.17 -3.73 -9.89
CA ARG A 157 -19.47 -4.99 -10.07
C ARG A 157 -18.52 -5.00 -11.26
N GLU A 158 -18.91 -4.34 -12.35
CA GLU A 158 -18.05 -4.23 -13.54
C GLU A 158 -16.83 -3.35 -13.28
N LEU A 159 -16.99 -2.28 -12.50
CA LEU A 159 -15.90 -1.44 -12.00
C LEU A 159 -14.96 -2.20 -11.06
N GLU A 160 -15.53 -2.94 -10.11
CA GLU A 160 -14.76 -3.81 -9.20
C GLU A 160 -13.98 -4.88 -9.98
N ASP A 161 -14.61 -5.55 -10.95
CA ASP A 161 -13.96 -6.56 -11.79
C ASP A 161 -12.87 -5.95 -12.69
N ALA A 162 -13.09 -4.73 -13.21
CA ALA A 162 -12.07 -4.03 -14.00
C ALA A 162 -10.86 -3.64 -13.13
N ALA A 163 -11.10 -3.08 -11.95
CA ALA A 163 -10.04 -2.77 -10.99
C ALA A 163 -9.28 -4.04 -10.55
N ASN A 164 -10.00 -5.14 -10.29
CA ASN A 164 -9.38 -6.41 -9.91
C ASN A 164 -8.56 -7.01 -11.04
N ARG A 165 -9.02 -6.98 -12.30
CA ARG A 165 -8.23 -7.44 -13.45
C ARG A 165 -6.94 -6.65 -13.59
N GLU A 166 -7.00 -5.34 -13.38
CA GLU A 166 -5.83 -4.46 -13.42
C GLU A 166 -4.86 -4.75 -12.27
N VAL A 167 -5.37 -5.02 -11.06
CA VAL A 167 -4.53 -5.47 -9.93
C VAL A 167 -3.86 -6.81 -10.23
N VAL A 168 -4.61 -7.79 -10.77
CA VAL A 168 -4.10 -9.12 -11.13
C VAL A 168 -3.04 -9.01 -12.22
N PHE A 169 -3.31 -8.26 -13.28
CA PHE A 169 -2.34 -8.00 -14.36
C PHE A 169 -1.01 -7.49 -13.80
N ARG A 170 -1.06 -6.52 -12.88
CA ARG A 170 0.14 -5.94 -12.24
C ARG A 170 0.86 -6.90 -11.28
N THR A 171 0.15 -7.84 -10.67
CA THR A 171 0.75 -8.80 -9.73
C THR A 171 1.27 -10.08 -10.40
N GLU A 172 0.83 -10.39 -11.62
CA GLU A 172 1.26 -11.59 -12.35
C GLU A 172 2.36 -11.33 -13.40
N LEU A 173 2.54 -10.09 -13.86
CA LEU A 173 3.51 -9.74 -14.93
C LEU A 173 4.86 -9.18 -14.45
N VAL A 174 5.12 -9.16 -13.14
CA VAL A 174 6.40 -8.72 -12.56
C VAL A 174 6.96 -9.77 -11.61
#